data_AF-A0A931M8V0-F1
#
_entry.id   AF-A0A931M8V0-F1
#
_cell.length_a   1.000
_cell.length_b   1.000
_cell.length_c   1.000
_cell.angle_alpha   90.00
_cell.angle_beta   90.00
_cell.angle_gamma   90.00
#
_symmetry.space_group_name_H-M   'P 1'
#
loop_
_entity.id
_entity.type
_entity.pdbx_description
1 polymer ?
#
loop_
_entity_poly.entity_id
_entity_poly.type
_entity_poly.pdbx_seq_one_letter_code
_entity_poly.pdbx_strand_id
1 'polypeptide(L)'
;MIKSFVHKGLEKFYSTGNTSGIRAIHAKRLRLILTLLDAAVVVEDMNAPGLSLHRLKGSRKDIWAVTVQANWRVTFRLEIVFGASAQSWMNMQTAYDLWQMSALRKTLRKSLHHSTHATSMAA
;
A
#
# COMPACT_ATOMS: atom_id res chain seq x y z
N MET A 1 11.12 0.86 -4.83
CA MET A 1 11.69 0.54 -6.15
C MET A 1 10.99 -0.70 -6.71
N ILE A 2 10.50 -0.66 -7.95
CA ILE A 2 9.84 -1.82 -8.58
C ILE A 2 10.89 -2.88 -8.93
N LYS A 3 10.69 -4.12 -8.47
CA LYS A 3 11.65 -5.22 -8.63
C LYS A 3 11.43 -6.06 -9.87
N SER A 4 10.17 -6.33 -10.22
CA SER A 4 9.82 -7.21 -11.33
C SER A 4 8.45 -6.87 -11.90
N PHE A 5 8.23 -7.31 -13.14
CA PHE A 5 6.98 -7.11 -13.85
C PHE A 5 6.49 -8.43 -14.44
N VAL A 6 5.22 -8.76 -14.18
CA VAL A 6 4.51 -9.83 -14.89
C VAL A 6 4.08 -9.33 -16.29
N HIS A 7 3.63 -8.07 -16.38
CA HIS A 7 3.13 -7.49 -17.62
C HIS A 7 4.25 -6.82 -18.42
N LYS A 8 4.70 -7.46 -19.52
CA LYS A 8 5.83 -7.00 -20.35
C LYS A 8 5.63 -5.63 -20.99
N GLY A 9 4.40 -5.28 -21.35
CA GLY A 9 4.11 -3.94 -21.88
C GLY A 9 4.27 -2.83 -20.83
N LEU A 10 4.05 -3.13 -19.55
CA LEU A 10 4.21 -2.17 -18.45
C LEU A 10 5.69 -2.03 -18.10
N GLU A 11 6.42 -3.14 -18.11
CA GLU A 11 7.87 -3.17 -17.95
C GLU A 11 8.56 -2.28 -19.01
N LYS A 12 8.21 -2.47 -20.29
CA LYS A 12 8.75 -1.68 -21.40
C LYS A 12 8.36 -0.20 -21.28
N PHE A 13 7.12 0.09 -20.91
CA PHE A 13 6.67 1.46 -20.70
C PHE A 13 7.42 2.13 -19.54
N TYR A 14 7.63 1.41 -18.44
CA TYR A 14 8.37 1.90 -17.29
C TYR A 14 9.80 2.29 -17.67
N SER A 15 10.54 1.37 -18.31
CA SER A 15 11.96 1.54 -18.61
C SER A 15 12.26 2.50 -19.76
N THR A 16 11.47 2.47 -20.83
CA THR A 16 11.80 3.19 -22.09
C THR A 16 10.86 4.33 -22.43
N GLY A 17 9.71 4.43 -21.75
CA GLY A 17 8.64 5.35 -22.17
C GLY A 17 7.75 4.80 -23.30
N ASN A 18 8.10 3.67 -23.90
CA ASN A 18 7.39 3.14 -25.06
C ASN A 18 5.95 2.69 -24.72
N THR A 19 4.96 3.23 -25.42
CA THR A 19 3.53 2.99 -25.18
C THR A 19 2.96 1.80 -25.95
N SER A 20 3.72 1.13 -26.81
CA SER A 20 3.21 0.06 -27.70
C SER A 20 2.63 -1.14 -26.95
N GLY A 21 3.01 -1.33 -25.69
CA GLY A 21 2.55 -2.42 -24.83
C GLY A 21 1.44 -2.03 -23.85
N ILE A 22 0.89 -0.81 -23.93
CA ILE A 22 -0.18 -0.32 -23.06
C ILE A 22 -1.23 0.42 -23.88
N ARG A 23 -2.39 0.71 -23.28
CA ARG A 23 -3.34 1.65 -23.89
C ARG A 23 -2.82 3.06 -23.73
N ALA A 24 -2.55 3.75 -24.85
CA ALA A 24 -1.98 5.09 -24.88
C ALA A 24 -2.78 6.11 -24.03
N ILE A 25 -4.11 6.00 -24.01
CA ILE A 25 -4.99 6.84 -23.18
C ILE A 25 -4.68 6.75 -21.68
N HIS A 26 -4.14 5.62 -21.22
CA HIS A 26 -3.78 5.42 -19.82
C HIS A 26 -2.33 5.80 -19.51
N ALA A 27 -1.51 6.18 -20.49
CA ALA A 27 -0.07 6.37 -20.32
C ALA A 27 0.28 7.35 -19.18
N LYS A 28 -0.38 8.51 -19.13
CA LYS A 28 -0.14 9.51 -18.08
C LYS A 28 -0.44 8.96 -16.68
N ARG A 29 -1.56 8.23 -16.54
CA ARG A 29 -2.00 7.69 -15.26
C ARG A 29 -1.19 6.48 -14.83
N LEU A 30 -0.81 5.61 -15.77
CA LEU A 30 0.12 4.52 -15.52
C LEU A 30 1.49 5.04 -15.09
N ARG A 31 1.98 6.13 -15.70
CA ARG A 31 3.24 6.76 -15.29
C ARG A 31 3.17 7.20 -13.83
N LEU A 32 2.11 7.92 -13.44
CA LEU A 32 1.89 8.32 -12.05
C LEU A 32 1.88 7.13 -11.09
N ILE A 33 1.11 6.08 -11.39
CA ILE A 33 1.03 4.87 -10.55
C ILE A 33 2.39 4.19 -10.43
N LEU A 34 3.13 4.04 -11.53
CA LEU A 34 4.45 3.40 -11.53
C LEU A 34 5.48 4.23 -10.76
N THR A 35 5.45 5.56 -10.86
CA THR A 35 6.31 6.43 -10.05
C THR A 35 6.00 6.32 -8.56
N LEU A 36 4.72 6.27 -8.17
CA LEU A 36 4.34 6.05 -6.78
C LEU A 36 4.78 4.67 -6.28
N LEU A 37 4.59 3.61 -7.08
CA LEU A 37 5.05 2.27 -6.72
C LEU A 37 6.57 2.17 -6.59
N ASP A 38 7.31 2.92 -7.40
CA ASP A 38 8.76 2.95 -7.32
C ASP A 38 9.25 3.66 -6.05
N ALA A 39 8.49 4.66 -5.56
CA ALA A 39 8.80 5.37 -4.32
C ALA A 39 8.23 4.71 -3.05
N ALA A 40 7.19 3.87 -3.17
CA ALA A 40 6.46 3.31 -2.04
C ALA A 40 7.33 2.44 -1.13
N VAL A 41 7.21 2.67 0.18
CA VAL A 41 7.85 1.90 1.26
C VAL A 41 6.81 1.03 1.97
N VAL A 42 5.60 1.57 2.15
CA VAL A 42 4.45 0.85 2.70
C VAL A 42 3.29 0.86 1.72
N VAL A 43 2.31 -0.01 1.91
CA VAL A 43 1.18 -0.16 0.97
C VAL A 43 0.33 1.11 0.97
N GLU A 44 0.24 1.78 2.11
CA GLU A 44 -0.53 2.99 2.35
C GLU A 44 -0.04 4.18 1.52
N ASP A 45 1.22 4.17 1.06
CA ASP A 45 1.77 5.20 0.16
C ASP A 45 1.03 5.22 -1.20
N MET A 46 0.37 4.11 -1.55
CA MET A 46 -0.45 4.01 -2.76
C MET A 46 -1.90 4.49 -2.55
N ASN A 47 -2.29 4.93 -1.35
CA ASN A 47 -3.65 5.38 -1.03
C ASN A 47 -3.92 6.84 -1.47
N ALA A 48 -3.46 7.21 -2.66
CA ALA A 48 -3.70 8.54 -3.20
C ALA A 48 -5.16 8.72 -3.67
N PRO A 49 -5.71 9.95 -3.62
CA PRO A 49 -7.05 10.23 -4.08
C PRO A 49 -7.30 9.72 -5.52
N GLY A 50 -8.42 9.01 -5.70
CA GLY A 50 -8.82 8.45 -6.98
C GLY A 50 -8.09 7.17 -7.40
N LEU A 51 -7.08 6.68 -6.68
CA LEU A 51 -6.48 5.37 -6.96
C LEU A 51 -7.29 4.19 -6.38
N SER A 52 -8.18 4.44 -5.42
CA SER A 52 -9.07 3.42 -4.83
C SER A 52 -8.30 2.15 -4.44
N LEU A 53 -7.28 2.32 -3.60
CA LEU A 53 -6.45 1.22 -3.11
C LEU A 53 -7.33 0.19 -2.38
N HIS A 54 -7.20 -1.08 -2.77
CA HIS A 54 -7.87 -2.17 -2.07
C HIS A 54 -7.09 -3.48 -2.21
N ARG A 55 -7.28 -4.34 -1.22
CA ARG A 55 -6.72 -5.69 -1.19
C ARG A 55 -7.62 -6.63 -1.98
N LEU A 56 -7.05 -7.52 -2.78
CA LEU A 56 -7.81 -8.56 -3.47
C LEU A 56 -8.24 -9.66 -2.47
N LYS A 57 -9.25 -10.44 -2.86
CA LYS A 57 -9.85 -11.50 -2.03
C LYS A 57 -9.54 -12.89 -2.59
N GLY A 58 -9.82 -13.94 -1.80
CA GLY A 58 -9.65 -15.33 -2.19
C GLY A 58 -8.19 -15.76 -2.31
N SER A 59 -7.84 -16.43 -3.42
CA SER A 59 -6.48 -16.93 -3.68
C SER A 59 -5.44 -15.83 -3.89
N ARG A 60 -5.88 -14.56 -4.08
CA ARG A 60 -5.01 -13.40 -4.34
C ARG A 60 -4.93 -12.46 -3.14
N LYS A 61 -5.18 -12.95 -1.93
CA LYS A 61 -5.23 -12.14 -0.70
C LYS A 61 -3.93 -11.38 -0.41
N ASP A 62 -2.81 -11.76 -0.98
CA ASP A 62 -1.51 -11.09 -0.84
C ASP A 62 -1.27 -9.98 -1.87
N ILE A 63 -2.22 -9.76 -2.78
CA ILE A 63 -2.12 -8.80 -3.87
C ILE A 63 -3.01 -7.58 -3.61
N TRP A 64 -2.48 -6.41 -3.91
CA TRP A 64 -3.16 -5.13 -3.86
C TRP A 64 -3.48 -4.63 -5.25
N ALA A 65 -4.49 -3.79 -5.36
CA ALA A 65 -4.91 -3.19 -6.62
C ALA A 65 -5.20 -1.70 -6.46
N VAL A 66 -4.82 -0.94 -7.49
CA VAL A 66 -5.23 0.45 -7.69
C VAL A 66 -5.91 0.60 -9.05
N THR A 67 -6.82 1.55 -9.14
CA THR A 67 -7.65 1.84 -10.30
C THR A 67 -6.94 2.78 -11.28
N VAL A 68 -6.75 2.30 -12.50
CA VAL A 68 -6.34 3.12 -13.64
C VAL A 68 -7.57 3.85 -14.18
N GLN A 69 -8.56 3.14 -14.71
CA GLN A 69 -9.78 3.75 -15.23
C GLN A 69 -10.87 2.69 -15.39
N ALA A 70 -12.10 2.98 -14.95
CA ALA A 70 -13.23 2.03 -15.02
C ALA A 70 -12.85 0.66 -14.44
N ASN A 71 -12.70 -0.38 -15.28
CA ASN A 71 -12.31 -1.74 -14.87
C ASN A 71 -10.80 -2.03 -14.95
N TRP A 72 -9.99 -1.08 -15.43
CA TRP A 72 -8.55 -1.23 -15.54
C TRP A 72 -7.89 -1.09 -14.17
N ARG A 73 -7.08 -2.08 -13.80
CA ARG A 73 -6.37 -2.16 -12.53
C ARG A 73 -4.88 -2.38 -12.76
N VAL A 74 -4.04 -1.75 -11.94
CA VAL A 74 -2.68 -2.21 -11.71
C VAL A 74 -2.72 -3.02 -10.42
N THR A 75 -2.26 -4.27 -10.48
CA THR A 75 -2.13 -5.13 -9.31
C THR A 75 -0.67 -5.32 -8.96
N PHE A 76 -0.34 -5.27 -7.67
CA PHE A 76 1.03 -5.37 -7.20
C PHE A 76 1.09 -6.10 -5.85
N ARG A 77 2.28 -6.63 -5.56
CA ARG A 77 2.65 -7.11 -4.23
C ARG A 77 3.76 -6.20 -3.72
N LEU A 78 3.64 -5.75 -2.47
CA LEU A 78 4.73 -5.07 -1.79
C LEU A 78 5.47 -6.10 -0.95
N GLU A 79 6.76 -6.25 -1.20
CA GLU A 79 7.62 -7.14 -0.43
C GLU A 79 8.50 -6.29 0.48
N ILE A 80 8.42 -6.55 1.78
CA ILE A 80 9.35 -5.97 2.74
C ILE A 80 10.64 -6.75 2.62
N VAL A 81 11.64 -6.13 1.99
CA VAL A 81 12.97 -6.73 1.90
C VAL A 81 13.74 -6.36 3.17
N PHE A 82 14.11 -7.37 3.94
CA PHE A 82 15.08 -7.23 5.04
C PHE A 82 16.47 -7.04 4.41
N GLY A 83 16.89 -5.79 4.21
CA GLY A 83 18.21 -5.46 3.69
C GLY A 83 19.28 -5.41 4.78
N ALA A 84 20.55 -5.56 4.39
CA ALA A 84 21.71 -5.43 5.29
C ALA A 84 22.10 -3.97 5.60
N SER A 85 21.27 -2.98 5.22
CA SER A 85 21.58 -1.56 5.44
C SER A 85 20.93 -1.02 6.71
N ALA A 86 21.58 -0.06 7.36
CA ALA A 86 21.08 0.60 8.58
C ALA A 86 19.68 1.23 8.37
N GLN A 87 19.42 1.79 7.19
CA GLN A 87 18.10 2.35 6.84
C GLN A 87 17.01 1.28 6.83
N SER A 88 17.31 0.06 6.38
CA SER A 88 16.35 -1.06 6.41
C SER A 88 15.99 -1.44 7.84
N TRP A 89 16.97 -1.45 8.74
CA TRP A 89 16.77 -1.69 10.16
C TRP A 89 15.95 -0.58 10.83
N MET A 90 16.25 0.70 10.59
CA MET A 90 15.49 1.83 11.13
C MET A 90 14.04 1.86 10.64
N ASN A 91 13.79 1.57 9.37
CA ASN A 91 12.44 1.46 8.83
C ASN A 91 11.66 0.32 9.52
N MET A 92 12.33 -0.80 9.82
CA MET A 92 11.73 -1.92 10.55
C MET A 92 11.38 -1.54 11.98
N GLN A 93 12.31 -0.87 12.69
CA GLN A 93 12.04 -0.38 14.05
C GLN A 93 10.81 0.54 14.04
N THR A 94 10.75 1.46 13.09
CA THR A 94 9.61 2.38 12.93
C THR A 94 8.30 1.62 12.68
N ALA A 95 8.30 0.60 11.82
CA ALA A 95 7.13 -0.23 11.56
C ALA A 95 6.69 -1.04 12.78
N TYR A 96 7.65 -1.57 13.55
CA TYR A 96 7.39 -2.27 14.81
C TYR A 96 6.79 -1.33 15.86
N ASP A 97 7.35 -0.13 16.01
CA ASP A 97 6.87 0.88 16.95
C ASP A 97 5.45 1.32 16.60
N LEU A 98 5.16 1.55 15.30
CA LEU A 98 3.82 1.86 14.82
C LEU A 98 2.84 0.70 15.10
N TRP A 99 3.26 -0.55 14.91
CA TRP A 99 2.46 -1.72 15.26
C TRP A 99 2.15 -1.75 16.77
N GLN A 100 3.15 -1.59 17.62
CA GLN A 100 2.99 -1.54 19.07
C GLN A 100 2.04 -0.41 19.49
N MET A 101 2.23 0.79 18.93
CA MET A 101 1.36 1.94 19.20
C MET A 101 -0.09 1.69 18.76
N SER A 102 -0.31 1.00 17.64
CA SER A 102 -1.66 0.64 17.19
C SER A 102 -2.34 -0.38 18.12
N ALA A 103 -1.58 -1.33 18.67
CA ALA A 103 -2.06 -2.30 19.64
C ALA A 103 -2.42 -1.61 20.96
N LEU A 104 -1.55 -0.73 21.46
CA LEU A 104 -1.81 0.09 22.64
C LEU A 104 -3.03 0.98 22.48
N ARG A 105 -3.21 1.62 21.31
CA ARG A 105 -4.39 2.44 21.03
C ARG A 105 -5.69 1.64 21.10
N LYS A 106 -5.71 0.40 20.60
CA LYS A 106 -6.89 -0.48 20.71
C LYS A 106 -7.19 -0.84 22.17
N THR A 107 -6.17 -1.14 22.95
CA THR A 107 -6.31 -1.46 24.38
C THR A 107 -6.81 -0.25 25.17
N LEU A 108 -6.22 0.93 24.97
CA LEU A 108 -6.65 2.19 25.58
C LEU A 108 -8.08 2.56 25.19
N ARG A 109 -8.47 2.36 23.92
CA ARG A 109 -9.84 2.59 23.50
C ARG A 109 -10.83 1.66 24.23
N LYS A 110 -10.48 0.38 24.42
CA LYS A 110 -11.31 -0.55 25.20
C LYS A 110 -11.44 -0.11 26.66
N SER A 111 -10.34 0.24 27.33
CA SER A 111 -10.40 0.66 28.74
C SER A 111 -11.23 1.92 28.94
N LEU A 112 -11.10 2.90 28.04
CA LEU A 112 -11.91 4.13 28.06
C LEU A 112 -13.42 3.86 27.88
N HIS A 113 -13.84 2.88 27.08
CA HIS A 113 -15.28 2.56 26.95
C HIS A 113 -15.84 1.86 28.19
N HIS A 114 -15.02 1.10 28.92
CA HIS A 114 -15.46 0.44 30.15
C HIS A 114 -15.61 1.43 31.32
N SER A 115 -14.77 2.48 31.39
CA SER A 115 -14.89 3.50 32.43
C SER A 115 -16.11 4.42 32.24
N THR A 116 -16.54 4.68 31.00
CA THR A 116 -17.75 5.51 30.74
C THR A 116 -19.04 4.82 31.20
N HIS A 117 -19.14 3.50 31.07
CA HIS A 117 -20.30 2.74 31.56
C HIS A 117 -20.33 2.62 33.08
N ALA A 118 -19.17 2.49 33.74
CA ALA A 118 -19.10 2.44 35.20
C ALA A 118 -19.52 3.77 35.86
N THR A 119 -19.22 4.90 35.22
CA THR A 119 -19.56 6.23 35.74
C THR A 119 -21.06 6.56 35.58
N SER A 120 -21.72 6.00 34.57
CA SER A 120 -23.16 6.19 34.33
C SER A 120 -24.07 5.32 35.21
N MET A 121 -23.57 4.28 35.87
CA MET A 121 -24.35 3.45 36.81
C MET A 121 -24.19 3.89 38.28
N ALA A 122 -23.33 4.87 38.55
CA ALA A 122 -23.04 5.37 39.89
C ALA A 122 -23.68 6.73 40.21
N ALA A 123 -24.57 7.23 39.33
CA ALA A 123 -25.36 8.46 39.48
C ALA A 123 -26.86 8.11 39.45
#